data_AF-A0AAD1DUB2-F1
#
_entry.id   AF-A0AAD1DUB2-F1
#
_cell.length_a   1.000
_cell.length_b   1.000
_cell.length_c   1.000
_cell.angle_alpha   90.00
_cell.angle_beta   90.00
_cell.angle_gamma   90.00
#
_symmetry.space_group_name_H-M   'P 1'
#
loop_
_entity.id
_entity.type
_entity.pdbx_description
1 polymer ?
#
loop_
_entity_poly.entity_id
_entity_poly.type
_entity_poly.pdbx_seq_one_letter_code
_entity_poly.pdbx_strand_id
1 'polypeptide(L)' 'MKAKTIEEAKELAKGKSLKKKHKDETVHIIYCNRTEYFYIDTDGLIRLWEQSFGYYVNGVYTAEKSHS' A
#
# COMPACT_ATOMS: atom_id res chain seq x y z
N MET A 1 -5.74 6.88 1.86
CA MET A 1 -4.76 7.85 2.46
C MET A 1 -3.63 8.02 1.46
N LYS A 2 -2.82 9.10 1.53
CA LYS A 2 -1.66 9.28 0.65
C LYS A 2 -0.44 9.84 1.37
N ALA A 3 0.75 9.54 0.85
CA ALA A 3 2.06 9.93 1.37
C ALA A 3 2.96 10.41 0.24
N LYS A 4 3.95 11.25 0.55
CA LYS A 4 4.95 11.72 -0.43
C LYS A 4 6.15 10.79 -0.54
N THR A 5 6.50 10.11 0.55
CA THR A 5 7.63 9.18 0.58
C THR A 5 7.14 7.75 0.82
N ILE A 6 7.97 6.77 0.44
CA ILE A 6 7.67 5.36 0.64
C ILE A 6 7.74 4.98 2.13
N GLU A 7 8.59 5.65 2.91
CA GLU A 7 8.70 5.46 4.35
C GLU A 7 7.40 5.86 5.06
N GLU A 8 6.89 7.05 4.75
CA GLU A 8 5.61 7.54 5.27
C GLU A 8 4.46 6.62 4.83
N ALA A 9 4.47 6.16 3.57
CA ALA A 9 3.48 5.23 3.07
C ALA A 9 3.48 3.89 3.85
N LYS A 10 4.66 3.37 4.20
CA LYS A 10 4.80 2.14 5.00
C LYS A 10 4.28 2.31 6.42
N GLU A 11 4.57 3.42 7.08
CA GLU A 11 4.04 3.72 8.42
C GLU A 11 2.51 3.80 8.41
N LEU A 12 1.95 4.50 7.42
CA LEU A 12 0.50 4.64 7.25
C LEU A 12 -0.17 3.29 6.94
N ALA A 13 0.41 2.49 6.04
CA ALA A 13 -0.12 1.18 5.67
C ALA A 13 -0.08 0.20 6.85
N LYS A 14 1.04 0.14 7.57
CA LYS A 14 1.18 -0.66 8.80
C LYS A 14 0.13 -0.27 9.82
N GLY A 15 0.00 1.02 10.13
CA GLY A 15 -1.00 1.53 11.08
C GLY A 15 -2.44 1.20 10.68
N LYS A 16 -2.76 1.25 9.38
CA LYS A 16 -4.09 0.85 8.88
C LYS A 16 -4.32 -0.66 9.00
N SER A 17 -3.33 -1.49 8.68
CA SER A 17 -3.43 -2.96 8.73
C SER A 17 -3.61 -3.53 10.14
N LEU A 18 -3.26 -2.77 11.18
CA LEU A 18 -3.44 -3.15 12.58
C LEU A 18 -4.85 -2.84 13.13
N LYS A 19 -5.67 -2.07 12.39
CA LYS A 19 -7.02 -1.71 12.84
C LYS A 19 -7.94 -2.93 12.72
N LYS A 20 -8.76 -3.18 13.76
CA LYS A 20 -9.75 -4.30 13.79
C LYS A 20 -10.63 -4.38 12.54
N LYS A 21 -10.95 -3.25 11.92
CA LYS A 21 -11.76 -3.17 10.69
C LYS A 21 -11.08 -3.79 9.47
N HIS A 22 -9.76 -3.77 9.41
CA HIS A 22 -8.95 -4.25 8.30
C HIS A 22 -8.11 -5.46 8.70
N LYS A 23 -8.56 -6.17 9.73
CA LYS A 23 -7.91 -7.39 10.20
C LYS A 23 -8.05 -8.43 9.09
N ASP A 24 -6.94 -9.08 8.74
CA ASP A 24 -6.84 -10.08 7.68
C ASP A 24 -7.04 -9.54 6.24
N GLU A 25 -7.21 -8.22 6.06
CA GLU A 25 -7.25 -7.58 4.74
C GLU A 25 -5.83 -7.18 4.27
N THR A 26 -5.63 -7.15 2.95
CA THR A 26 -4.41 -6.62 2.34
C THR A 26 -4.49 -5.10 2.24
N VAL A 27 -3.54 -4.41 2.87
CA VAL A 27 -3.37 -2.96 2.75
C VAL A 27 -2.23 -2.67 1.78
N HIS A 28 -2.57 -2.32 0.55
CA HIS A 28 -1.64 -2.07 -0.55
C HIS A 28 -1.01 -0.68 -0.49
N ILE A 29 0.24 -0.59 -0.95
CA ILE A 29 0.96 0.64 -1.22
C ILE A 29 1.12 0.78 -2.73
N ILE A 30 0.52 1.81 -3.30
CA ILE A 30 0.41 2.02 -4.74
C ILE A 30 1.01 3.38 -5.09
N TYR A 31 1.97 3.44 -5.99
CA TYR A 31 2.53 4.69 -6.49
C TYR A 31 1.82 5.15 -7.76
N CYS A 32 1.32 6.39 -7.77
CA CYS A 32 0.66 6.98 -8.91
C CYS A 32 1.61 7.95 -9.63
N ASN A 33 2.11 7.55 -10.80
CA ASN A 33 3.02 8.36 -11.61
C ASN A 33 2.47 9.76 -11.99
N ARG A 34 1.14 9.90 -12.09
CA ARG A 34 0.51 11.18 -12.47
C ARG A 34 0.54 12.22 -11.34
N THR A 35 0.42 11.76 -10.09
CA THR A 35 0.36 12.66 -8.94
C THR A 35 1.65 12.65 -8.13
N GLU A 36 2.52 11.67 -8.38
CA GLU A 36 3.77 11.43 -7.66
C GLU A 36 3.56 11.16 -6.16
N TYR A 37 2.40 10.60 -5.79
CA TYR A 37 2.09 10.19 -4.42
C TYR A 37 1.97 8.68 -4.29
N PHE A 38 2.23 8.19 -3.08
CA PHE A 38 1.90 6.84 -2.64
C PHE A 38 0.50 6.82 -2.04
N TYR A 39 -0.33 5.89 -2.47
CA TYR A 39 -1.69 5.68 -1.99
C TYR A 39 -1.76 4.39 -1.18
N ILE A 40 -2.53 4.45 -0.10
CA ILE A 40 -2.77 3.32 0.79
C ILE A 40 -4.21 2.86 0.60
N ASP A 41 -4.38 1.69 0.00
CA ASP A 41 -5.68 1.13 -0.40
C ASP A 41 -5.91 -0.27 0.19
N THR A 42 -7.17 -0.62 0.39
CA THR A 42 -7.65 -1.94 0.84
C THR A 42 -8.56 -2.61 -0.19
N ASP A 43 -9.11 -1.84 -1.15
CA ASP A 43 -10.14 -2.32 -2.07
C ASP A 43 -9.59 -2.77 -3.42
N GLY A 44 -8.28 -3.01 -3.51
CA GLY A 44 -7.65 -3.64 -4.67
C GLY A 44 -7.85 -2.88 -5.98
N LEU A 45 -8.18 -1.58 -5.94
CA LEU A 45 -8.23 -0.72 -7.12
C LEU A 45 -6.81 -0.31 -7.52
N ILE A 46 -5.92 -1.31 -7.61
CA ILE A 46 -4.64 -1.18 -8.30
C ILE A 46 -4.99 -1.00 -9.77
N ARG A 47 -4.93 0.23 -10.23
CA ARG A 47 -5.11 0.49 -11.66
C ARG A 47 -3.91 -0.13 -12.39
N LEU A 48 -4.15 -0.78 -13.52
CA LEU A 48 -3.13 -1.49 -14.31
C LEU A 48 -1.90 -0.63 -14.71
N TRP A 49 -2.02 0.69 -14.63
CA TRP A 49 -0.96 1.66 -14.94
C TRP A 49 -0.24 2.24 -13.69
N GLU A 50 -0.60 1.79 -12.49
CA GLU A 50 0.03 2.21 -11.24
C GLU A 50 1.04 1.17 -10.76
N GLN A 51 2.10 1.61 -10.09
CA GLN A 51 3.16 0.72 -9.61
C GLN A 51 2.83 0.25 -8.18
N SER A 52 2.62 -1.05 -8.01
CA SER A 52 2.46 -1.67 -6.69
C SER A 52 3.83 -1.86 -6.03
N PHE A 53 3.99 -1.42 -4.78
CA PHE A 53 5.24 -1.54 -4.01
C PHE A 53 5.20 -2.68 -2.99
N GLY A 54 4.03 -3.25 -2.75
CA GLY A 54 3.79 -4.27 -1.74
C GLY A 54 2.59 -3.92 -0.87
N TYR A 55 2.36 -4.74 0.15
CA TYR A 55 1.19 -4.64 1.00
C TYR A 55 1.49 -5.11 2.42
N TYR A 56 0.61 -4.72 3.35
CA TYR A 56 0.62 -5.18 4.74
C TYR A 56 -0.60 -6.06 5.02
N VAL A 57 -0.40 -7.14 5.76
CA VAL A 57 -1.48 -7.94 6.37
C VAL A 57 -1.20 -8.05 7.86
N ASN A 58 -2.13 -7.61 8.70
CA ASN A 58 -1.97 -7.66 10.17
C ASN A 58 -0.62 -7.10 10.68
N GLY A 59 -0.11 -6.04 10.03
CA GLY A 59 1.17 -5.42 10.37
C GLY A 59 2.42 -6.08 9.76
N VAL A 60 2.28 -7.18 9.03
CA VAL A 60 3.38 -7.87 8.33
C VAL A 60 3.49 -7.37 6.89
N TYR A 61 4.68 -6.88 6.51
CA TYR A 61 4.95 -6.37 5.16
C TYR A 61 5.29 -7.49 4.19
N THR A 62 4.71 -7.45 3.00
CA THR A 62 5.08 -8.27 1.84
C THR A 62 5.42 -7.35 0.68
N ALA A 63 6.64 -7.47 0.15
CA ALA A 63 7.05 -6.74 -1.04
C ALA A 63 6.42 -7.36 -2.29
N GLU A 64 6.02 -6.51 -3.24
CA GLU A 64 5.69 -6.96 -4.60
C GLU A 64 6.95 -7.43 -5.30
N LYS A 65 6.87 -8.59 -5.97
CA LYS A 65 7.98 -9.07 -6.78
C LYS A 65 8.07 -8.16 -8.00
N SER A 66 9.23 -7.52 -8.19
CA SER A 66 9.53 -6.86 -9.45
C SER A 66 9.39 -7.89 -10.56
N HIS A 67 8.45 -7.68 -11.48
CA HIS A 67 8.43 -8.43 -12.73
C HIS A 67 9.67 -8.01 -13.52
N SER A 68 10.71 -8.85 -13.48
CA SER A 68 11.91 -8.76 -14.31
C SER A 68 11.59 -8.97 -15.78
#